data_AF-S2Z353-F1
#
_entry.id   AF-S2Z353-F1
#
_cell.length_a   1.000
_cell.length_b   1.000
_cell.length_c   1.000
_cell.angle_alpha   90.00
_cell.angle_beta   90.00
_cell.angle_gamma   90.00
#
_symmetry.space_group_name_H-M   'P 1'
#
loop_
_entity.id
_entity.type
_entity.pdbx_description
1 polymer ?
#
loop_
_entity_poly.entity_id
_entity_poly.type
_entity_poly.pdbx_seq_one_letter_code
_entity_poly.pdbx_strand_id
1 'polypeptide(L)'
;MSFDTLQQEQARLARLYQETADKMRGQRDGVVVTPVEIVDFQIRAIKNQLATMGKTLADPDVRIIDPFGGTGIYTARLLQTSGLTPLQTTELYHFRLLVLELDETAALMAEVNLRTVHRQLTGVNPVKRVVHRVDTFTLTDEDIDRLFQEGWE
;
A
#
# COMPACT_ATOMS: atom_id res chain seq x y z
N MET A 1 13.02 -3.49 -13.42
CA MET A 1 12.81 -2.02 -13.60
C MET A 1 13.83 -1.29 -12.75
N SER A 2 14.32 -0.12 -13.17
CA SER A 2 15.21 0.68 -12.32
C SER A 2 14.43 1.32 -11.17
N PHE A 3 15.13 1.71 -10.11
CA PHE A 3 14.54 2.39 -8.95
C PHE A 3 13.78 3.66 -9.35
N ASP A 4 14.38 4.47 -10.23
CA ASP A 4 13.77 5.71 -10.73
C ASP A 4 12.48 5.45 -11.50
N THR A 5 12.42 4.38 -12.31
CA THR A 5 11.19 4.03 -13.03
C THR A 5 10.06 3.67 -12.07
N LEU A 6 10.36 2.97 -10.96
CA LEU A 6 9.36 2.63 -9.96
C LEU A 6 8.83 3.88 -9.26
N GLN A 7 9.71 4.82 -8.88
CA GLN A 7 9.29 6.09 -8.28
C GLN A 7 8.46 6.94 -9.25
N GLN A 8 8.88 7.04 -10.51
CA GLN A 8 8.15 7.77 -11.55
C GLN A 8 6.74 7.21 -11.76
N GLU A 9 6.59 5.89 -11.74
CA GLU A 9 5.27 5.26 -11.88
C GLU A 9 4.35 5.59 -10.69
N GLN A 10 4.87 5.56 -9.46
CA GLN A 10 4.08 5.94 -8.29
C GLN A 10 3.68 7.42 -8.32
N ALA A 11 4.59 8.31 -8.72
CA ALA A 11 4.30 9.73 -8.89
C ALA A 11 3.26 9.96 -9.99
N ARG A 12 3.31 9.19 -11.09
CA ARG A 12 2.32 9.25 -12.18
C ARG A 12 0.93 8.84 -11.70
N LEU A 13 0.81 7.75 -10.94
CA LEU A 13 -0.47 7.29 -10.39
C LEU A 13 -1.09 8.31 -9.42
N ALA A 14 -0.29 8.90 -8.54
CA ALA A 14 -0.77 9.92 -7.60
C ALA A 14 -1.28 11.18 -8.33
N ARG A 15 -0.57 11.62 -9.38
CA ARG A 15 -1.02 12.74 -10.23
C ARG A 15 -2.31 12.41 -10.98
N LEU A 16 -2.42 11.21 -11.53
CA LEU A 16 -3.63 10.76 -12.22
C LEU A 16 -4.85 10.79 -11.29
N TYR A 17 -4.68 10.37 -10.03
CA TYR A 17 -5.74 10.46 -9.03
C TYR A 17 -6.13 11.91 -8.72
N GLN A 18 -5.15 12.79 -8.49
CA GLN A 18 -5.39 14.22 -8.29
C GLN A 18 -6.20 14.82 -9.45
N GLU A 19 -5.79 14.58 -10.70
CA GLU A 19 -6.49 15.08 -11.88
C GLU A 19 -7.91 14.54 -12.02
N THR A 20 -8.13 13.28 -11.62
CA THR A 20 -9.44 12.64 -11.64
C THR A 20 -10.36 13.24 -10.57
N ALA A 21 -9.84 13.41 -9.36
CA ALA A 21 -10.56 14.01 -8.25
C ALA A 21 -10.92 15.48 -8.53
N ASP A 22 -9.98 16.27 -9.07
CA ASP A 22 -10.20 17.67 -9.45
C ASP A 22 -11.37 17.80 -10.45
N LYS A 23 -11.43 16.91 -11.45
CA LYS A 23 -12.51 16.88 -12.45
C LYS A 23 -13.86 16.50 -11.84
N MET A 24 -13.89 15.52 -10.93
CA MET A 24 -15.14 15.04 -10.33
C MET A 24 -15.71 16.01 -9.28
N ARG A 25 -14.83 16.67 -8.51
CA ARG A 25 -15.22 17.47 -7.33
C ARG A 25 -15.30 18.98 -7.61
N GLY A 26 -14.85 19.43 -8.79
CA GLY A 26 -14.97 20.82 -9.24
C GLY A 26 -14.08 21.83 -8.52
N GLN A 27 -13.28 21.39 -7.54
CA GLN A 27 -12.31 22.18 -6.76
C GLN A 27 -11.11 21.29 -6.36
N ARG A 28 -9.96 21.89 -6.06
CA ARG A 28 -8.67 21.21 -5.74
C ARG A 28 -8.55 20.68 -4.31
N ASP A 29 -9.63 20.71 -3.53
CA ASP A 29 -9.51 20.96 -2.09
C ASP A 29 -9.41 19.72 -1.19
N GLY A 30 -8.88 18.59 -1.66
CA GLY A 30 -8.84 17.40 -0.79
C GLY A 30 -7.96 16.22 -1.13
N VAL A 31 -7.15 16.27 -2.19
CA VAL A 31 -6.19 15.20 -2.50
C VAL A 31 -4.80 15.65 -2.10
N VAL A 32 -4.14 14.84 -1.25
CA VAL A 32 -2.75 15.06 -0.84
C VAL A 32 -1.86 14.10 -1.61
N VAL A 33 -1.04 14.64 -2.50
CA VAL A 33 -0.01 13.86 -3.18
C VAL A 33 1.27 13.94 -2.36
N THR A 34 1.58 12.87 -1.65
CA THR A 34 2.85 12.76 -0.91
C THR A 34 3.99 12.50 -1.90
N PRO A 35 5.06 13.33 -1.91
CA PRO A 35 6.21 13.07 -2.77
C PRO A 35 6.86 11.72 -2.45
N VAL A 36 7.27 10.98 -3.48
CA VAL A 36 7.76 9.60 -3.35
C VAL A 36 9.04 9.54 -2.49
N GLU A 37 9.88 10.56 -2.57
CA GLU A 37 11.09 10.68 -1.78
C GLU A 37 10.82 10.79 -0.27
N ILE A 38 9.70 11.38 0.13
CA ILE A 38 9.26 11.48 1.52
C ILE A 38 8.78 10.11 2.01
N VAL A 39 7.98 9.42 1.18
CA VAL A 39 7.52 8.05 1.44
C VAL A 39 8.73 7.11 1.63
N ASP A 40 9.70 7.17 0.73
CA ASP A 40 10.92 6.34 0.80
C ASP A 40 11.80 6.67 2.02
N PHE A 41 11.83 7.95 2.45
CA PHE A 41 12.49 8.34 3.70
C PHE A 41 11.81 7.70 4.92
N GLN A 42 10.49 7.79 5.02
CA GLN A 42 9.73 7.22 6.14
C GLN A 42 9.82 5.69 6.18
N ILE A 43 9.72 5.01 5.04
CA ILE A 43 9.88 3.54 4.97
C ILE A 43 11.27 3.12 5.47
N ARG A 44 12.33 3.83 5.07
CA ARG A 44 13.69 3.56 5.59
C ARG A 44 13.77 3.77 7.10
N ALA A 45 13.14 4.82 7.63
CA ALA A 45 13.09 5.06 9.07
C ALA A 45 12.38 3.90 9.82
N ILE A 46 11.25 3.41 9.29
CA ILE A 46 10.52 2.26 9.86
C ILE A 46 11.38 0.99 9.83
N LYS A 47 12.02 0.69 8.70
CA LYS A 47 12.92 -0.49 8.59
C LYS A 47 14.08 -0.42 9.59
N ASN A 48 14.67 0.77 9.76
CA ASN A 48 15.73 0.97 10.75
C ASN A 48 15.19 0.76 12.18
N GLN A 49 14.01 1.27 12.48
CA GLN A 49 13.38 1.08 13.79
C GLN A 49 13.10 -0.41 14.08
N LEU A 50 12.56 -1.16 13.12
CA LEU A 50 12.38 -2.60 13.24
C LEU A 50 13.71 -3.31 13.55
N ALA A 51 14.79 -2.92 12.87
CA ALA A 51 16.11 -3.50 13.12
C ALA A 51 16.60 -3.25 14.55
N THR A 52 16.30 -2.09 15.16
CA THR A 52 16.64 -1.85 16.58
C THR A 52 15.88 -2.76 17.55
N MET A 53 14.73 -3.29 17.12
CA MET A 53 13.93 -4.28 17.86
C MET A 53 14.33 -5.73 17.54
N GLY A 54 15.35 -5.94 16.69
CA GLY A 54 15.74 -7.27 16.20
C GLY A 54 14.73 -7.88 15.22
N LYS A 55 13.94 -7.04 14.53
CA LYS A 55 12.86 -7.43 13.62
C LYS A 55 13.06 -6.88 12.20
N THR A 56 12.34 -7.46 11.26
CA THR A 56 12.31 -7.13 9.84
C THR A 56 10.89 -7.24 9.30
N LEU A 57 10.65 -6.78 8.07
CA LEU A 57 9.36 -6.97 7.39
C LEU A 57 9.06 -8.45 7.08
N ALA A 58 10.06 -9.33 7.12
CA ALA A 58 9.89 -10.76 6.89
C ALA A 58 9.33 -11.49 8.12
N ASP A 59 9.41 -10.89 9.31
CA ASP A 59 8.96 -11.52 10.54
C ASP A 59 7.43 -11.67 10.57
N PRO A 60 6.90 -12.84 10.98
CA PRO A 60 5.48 -13.15 10.89
C PRO A 60 4.61 -12.33 11.84
N ASP A 61 5.19 -11.80 12.93
CA ASP A 61 4.50 -10.93 13.89
C ASP A 61 4.51 -9.45 13.49
N VAL A 62 5.16 -9.09 12.38
CA VAL A 62 5.13 -7.73 11.82
C VAL A 62 3.95 -7.62 10.84
N ARG A 63 2.88 -6.96 11.25
CA ARG A 63 1.73 -6.60 10.41
C ARG A 63 1.81 -5.14 9.95
N ILE A 64 1.33 -4.88 8.75
CA ILE A 64 1.31 -3.55 8.14
C ILE A 64 -0.12 -3.15 7.87
N ILE A 65 -0.50 -1.99 8.39
CA ILE A 65 -1.78 -1.35 8.14
C ILE A 65 -1.49 0.03 7.56
N ASP A 66 -2.02 0.32 6.37
CA ASP A 66 -2.08 1.66 5.82
C ASP A 66 -3.52 2.18 5.97
N PRO A 67 -3.82 2.98 7.02
CA PRO A 67 -5.18 3.39 7.35
C PRO A 67 -5.77 4.44 6.38
N PHE A 68 -4.95 5.03 5.50
CA PHE A 68 -5.32 6.09 4.57
C PHE A 68 -4.57 5.88 3.24
N GLY A 69 -4.88 4.77 2.57
CA GLY A 69 -4.07 4.24 1.48
C GLY A 69 -3.93 5.16 0.27
N GLY A 70 -4.91 6.02 -0.02
CA GLY A 70 -4.95 6.82 -1.24
C GLY A 70 -4.82 5.91 -2.47
N THR A 71 -3.83 6.17 -3.34
CA THR A 71 -3.49 5.30 -4.49
C THR A 71 -2.54 4.13 -4.13
N GLY A 72 -2.36 3.84 -2.84
CA GLY A 72 -1.50 2.77 -2.33
C GLY A 72 0.01 3.07 -2.38
N ILE A 73 0.41 4.34 -2.45
CA ILE A 73 1.83 4.71 -2.66
C ILE A 73 2.75 4.20 -1.55
N TYR A 74 2.36 4.33 -0.28
CA TYR A 74 3.17 3.86 0.85
C TYR A 74 3.40 2.36 0.78
N THR A 75 2.32 1.60 0.62
CA THR A 75 2.40 0.14 0.52
C THR A 75 3.15 -0.33 -0.72
N ALA A 76 2.93 0.29 -1.88
CA ALA A 76 3.65 -0.03 -3.12
C ALA A 76 5.15 0.18 -2.95
N ARG A 77 5.56 1.34 -2.40
CA ARG A 77 6.97 1.64 -2.14
C ARG A 77 7.56 0.76 -1.05
N LEU A 78 6.78 0.39 -0.04
CA LEU A 78 7.21 -0.54 1.01
C LEU A 78 7.57 -1.88 0.39
N LEU A 79 6.70 -2.45 -0.46
CA LEU A 79 6.95 -3.72 -1.14
C LEU A 79 8.19 -3.62 -2.06
N GLN A 80 8.26 -2.57 -2.87
CA GLN A 80 9.35 -2.35 -3.84
C GLN A 80 10.72 -2.14 -3.19
N THR A 81 10.76 -1.59 -1.98
CA THR A 81 12.00 -1.30 -1.25
C THR A 81 12.23 -2.24 -0.06
N SER A 82 11.38 -3.25 0.09
CA SER A 82 11.40 -4.18 1.24
C SER A 82 12.69 -4.98 1.31
N GLY A 83 13.19 -5.46 0.17
CA GLY A 83 14.27 -6.45 0.08
C GLY A 83 13.81 -7.89 0.35
N LEU A 84 12.50 -8.13 0.39
CA LEU A 84 11.91 -9.45 0.58
C LEU A 84 12.08 -10.33 -0.66
N THR A 85 12.19 -11.64 -0.46
CA THR A 85 12.10 -12.62 -1.54
C THR A 85 10.67 -12.66 -2.13
N PRO A 86 10.48 -13.24 -3.33
CA PRO A 86 9.15 -13.45 -3.89
C PRO A 86 8.19 -14.16 -2.93
N LEU A 87 8.64 -15.21 -2.24
CA LEU A 87 7.83 -15.95 -1.27
C LEU A 87 7.43 -15.07 -0.09
N GLN A 88 8.39 -14.39 0.53
CA GLN A 88 8.13 -13.49 1.66
C GLN A 88 7.22 -12.32 1.28
N THR A 89 7.33 -11.83 0.04
CA THR A 89 6.45 -10.79 -0.50
C THR A 89 5.02 -11.31 -0.60
N THR A 90 4.82 -12.50 -1.14
CA THR A 90 3.50 -13.16 -1.22
C THR A 90 2.91 -13.37 0.18
N GLU A 91 3.70 -13.89 1.13
CA GLU A 91 3.23 -14.09 2.51
C GLU A 91 2.84 -12.78 3.20
N LEU A 92 3.67 -11.75 3.07
CA LEU A 92 3.36 -10.43 3.61
C LEU A 92 2.07 -9.89 3.00
N TYR A 93 1.94 -9.94 1.68
CA TYR A 93 0.80 -9.42 0.94
C TYR A 93 -0.49 -10.12 1.32
N HIS A 94 -0.51 -11.46 1.39
CA HIS A 94 -1.73 -12.21 1.65
C HIS A 94 -2.13 -12.25 3.12
N PHE A 95 -1.19 -12.18 4.07
CA PHE A 95 -1.53 -12.47 5.47
C PHE A 95 -1.26 -11.32 6.44
N ARG A 96 -0.42 -10.34 6.06
CA ARG A 96 0.09 -9.33 7.00
C ARG A 96 -0.05 -7.90 6.49
N LEU A 97 -0.70 -7.70 5.35
CA LEU A 97 -0.91 -6.39 4.75
C LEU A 97 -2.39 -6.04 4.65
N LEU A 98 -2.74 -4.87 5.15
CA LEU A 98 -4.08 -4.28 5.07
C LEU A 98 -3.96 -2.82 4.65
N VAL A 99 -4.75 -2.41 3.67
CA VAL A 99 -4.83 -1.02 3.20
C VAL A 99 -6.29 -0.59 3.28
N LEU A 100 -6.56 0.53 3.91
CA LEU A 100 -7.91 1.06 4.10
C LEU A 100 -8.04 2.37 3.35
N GLU A 101 -9.15 2.56 2.65
CA GLU A 101 -9.41 3.80 1.93
C GLU A 101 -10.91 4.07 1.84
N LEU A 102 -11.35 5.29 2.15
CA LEU A 102 -12.76 5.65 2.13
C LEU A 102 -13.25 5.96 0.71
N ASP A 103 -12.40 6.60 -0.09
CA ASP A 103 -12.70 7.01 -1.45
C ASP A 103 -12.66 5.80 -2.41
N GLU A 104 -13.78 5.58 -3.11
CA GLU A 104 -13.93 4.41 -3.98
C GLU A 104 -12.94 4.39 -5.16
N THR A 105 -12.68 5.56 -5.74
CA THR A 105 -11.76 5.68 -6.88
C THR A 105 -10.32 5.42 -6.43
N ALA A 106 -9.90 6.03 -5.31
CA ALA A 106 -8.60 5.80 -4.70
C ALA A 106 -8.41 4.32 -4.33
N ALA A 107 -9.40 3.70 -3.66
CA ALA A 107 -9.36 2.30 -3.27
C ALA A 107 -9.18 1.36 -4.48
N LEU A 108 -9.88 1.62 -5.59
CA LEU A 108 -9.71 0.85 -6.82
C LEU A 108 -8.33 1.04 -7.44
N MET A 109 -7.84 2.29 -7.51
CA MET A 109 -6.50 2.58 -8.02
C MET A 109 -5.41 1.93 -7.16
N ALA A 110 -5.55 1.96 -5.84
CA ALA A 110 -4.65 1.29 -4.91
C ALA A 110 -4.64 -0.22 -5.14
N GLU A 111 -5.80 -0.88 -5.25
CA GLU A 111 -5.85 -2.32 -5.47
C GLU A 111 -5.16 -2.72 -6.78
N VAL A 112 -5.44 -2.01 -7.88
CA VAL A 112 -4.78 -2.25 -9.17
C VAL A 112 -3.28 -2.03 -9.08
N ASN A 113 -2.83 -0.98 -8.39
CA ASN A 113 -1.42 -0.68 -8.18
C ASN A 113 -0.73 -1.80 -7.39
N LEU A 114 -1.28 -2.18 -6.23
CA LEU A 114 -0.69 -3.18 -5.35
C LEU A 114 -0.65 -4.57 -5.99
N ARG A 115 -1.68 -4.97 -6.74
CA ARG A 115 -1.64 -6.20 -7.54
C ARG A 115 -0.55 -6.16 -8.61
N THR A 116 -0.38 -5.02 -9.26
CA THR A 116 0.65 -4.83 -10.29
C THR A 116 2.04 -4.93 -9.68
N VAL A 117 2.28 -4.27 -8.55
CA VAL A 117 3.55 -4.34 -7.81
C VAL A 117 3.82 -5.76 -7.32
N HIS A 118 2.82 -6.44 -6.74
CA HIS A 118 2.95 -7.83 -6.33
C HIS A 118 3.39 -8.72 -7.50
N ARG A 119 2.71 -8.64 -8.65
CA ARG A 119 3.06 -9.41 -9.84
C ARG A 119 4.47 -9.09 -10.34
N GLN A 120 4.89 -7.83 -10.32
CA GLN A 120 6.24 -7.42 -10.73
C GLN A 120 7.33 -8.01 -9.83
N LEU A 121 7.06 -8.13 -8.53
CA LEU A 121 8.02 -8.63 -7.54
C LEU A 121 8.06 -10.16 -7.46
N THR A 122 6.93 -10.82 -7.72
CA THR A 122 6.76 -12.26 -7.48
C THR A 122 6.61 -13.11 -8.74
N GLY A 123 6.24 -12.49 -9.87
CA GLY A 123 5.89 -13.19 -11.11
C GLY A 123 4.48 -13.79 -11.11
N VAL A 124 3.72 -13.67 -10.03
CA VAL A 124 2.38 -14.28 -9.88
C VAL A 124 1.30 -13.23 -9.58
N ASN A 125 0.10 -13.46 -10.10
CA ASN A 125 -1.05 -12.65 -9.70
C ASN A 125 -1.42 -13.00 -8.25
N PRO A 126 -1.60 -12.02 -7.36
CA PRO A 126 -2.16 -12.30 -6.04
C PRO A 126 -3.62 -12.74 -6.18
N VAL A 127 -4.06 -13.63 -5.30
CA VAL A 127 -5.45 -14.14 -5.24
C VAL A 127 -6.26 -13.51 -4.11
N LYS A 128 -5.65 -12.56 -3.39
CA LYS A 128 -6.28 -11.85 -2.29
C LYS A 128 -6.25 -10.35 -2.56
N ARG A 129 -7.40 -9.70 -2.37
CA ARG A 129 -7.54 -8.27 -2.24
C ARG A 129 -6.99 -7.80 -0.89
N VAL A 130 -6.25 -6.69 -0.89
CA VAL A 130 -5.65 -6.14 0.36
C VAL A 130 -6.14 -4.73 0.67
N VAL A 131 -6.78 -4.07 -0.30
CA VAL A 131 -7.40 -2.77 -0.10
C VAL A 131 -8.86 -2.94 0.28
N HIS A 132 -9.32 -2.38 1.40
CA HIS A 132 -10.73 -2.40 1.82
C HIS A 132 -11.31 -1.00 1.83
N ARG A 133 -12.53 -0.86 1.29
CA ARG A 133 -13.21 0.43 1.25
C ARG A 133 -14.03 0.63 2.52
N VAL A 134 -13.47 1.32 3.50
CA VAL A 134 -14.06 1.50 4.83
C VAL A 134 -13.67 2.86 5.43
N ASP A 135 -14.48 3.35 6.36
CA ASP A 135 -14.11 4.49 7.20
C ASP A 135 -13.33 3.99 8.41
N THR A 136 -12.01 4.20 8.40
CA THR A 136 -11.11 3.74 9.46
C THR A 136 -11.51 4.22 10.86
N PHE A 137 -12.17 5.37 10.98
CA PHE A 137 -12.60 5.91 12.29
C PHE A 137 -13.79 5.16 12.90
N THR A 138 -14.44 4.29 12.13
CA THR A 138 -15.57 3.46 12.59
C THR A 138 -15.16 2.05 13.00
N LEU A 139 -13.88 1.68 12.81
CA LEU A 139 -13.39 0.32 13.04
C LEU A 139 -12.97 0.08 14.48
N THR A 140 -13.26 -1.13 14.95
CA THR A 140 -12.68 -1.73 16.15
C THR A 140 -11.46 -2.60 15.81
N ASP A 141 -10.71 -3.03 16.84
CA ASP A 141 -9.61 -3.98 16.65
C ASP A 141 -10.11 -5.32 16.09
N GLU A 142 -11.29 -5.77 16.53
CA GLU A 142 -11.93 -6.98 15.99
C GLU A 142 -12.29 -6.83 14.50
N ASP A 143 -12.70 -5.63 14.07
CA ASP A 143 -12.96 -5.36 12.66
C ASP A 143 -11.68 -5.44 11.83
N ILE A 144 -10.58 -4.87 12.33
CA ILE A 144 -9.27 -4.92 11.68
C ILE A 144 -8.81 -6.38 11.53
N ASP A 145 -8.88 -7.17 12.61
CA ASP A 145 -8.48 -8.58 12.59
C ASP A 145 -9.32 -9.40 11.61
N ARG A 146 -10.62 -9.10 11.51
CA ARG A 146 -11.50 -9.71 10.50
C ARG A 146 -11.13 -9.32 9.08
N LEU A 147 -10.83 -8.04 8.81
CA LEU A 147 -10.42 -7.58 7.48
C LEU A 147 -9.14 -8.28 6.99
N PHE A 148 -8.21 -8.61 7.89
CA PHE A 148 -7.04 -9.42 7.54
C PHE A 148 -7.38 -10.83 7.02
N GLN A 149 -8.57 -11.37 7.32
CA GLN A 149 -9.00 -12.70 6.86
C GLN A 149 -9.89 -12.67 5.61
N GLU A 150 -10.34 -11.50 5.19
CA GLU A 150 -11.23 -11.31 4.04
C GLU A 150 -10.46 -11.12 2.72
N GLY A 151 -11.20 -11.00 1.60
CA GLY A 151 -10.62 -10.57 0.31
C GLY A 151 -10.08 -11.67 -0.59
N TRP A 152 -10.25 -12.95 -0.25
CA TRP A 152 -9.89 -14.08 -1.10
C TRP A 152 -10.84 -14.23 -2.31
N GLU A 153 -10.29 -14.48 -3.49
CA GLU A 153 -10.99 -14.72 -4.77
C GLU A 153 -11.15 -16.21 -5.11
#